data_AF-A0A2D7Z5H8-F1
#
_entry.id   AF-A0A2D7Z5H8-F1
#
_cell.length_a   1.000
_cell.length_b   1.000
_cell.length_c   1.000
_cell.angle_alpha   90.00
_cell.angle_beta   90.00
_cell.angle_gamma   90.00
#
_symmetry.space_group_name_H-M   'P 1'
#
loop_
_entity.id
_entity.type
_entity.pdbx_description
1 polymer ?
#
loop_
_entity_poly.entity_id
_entity_poly.type
_entity_poly.pdbx_seq_one_letter_code
_entity_poly.pdbx_strand_id
1 'polypeptide(L)'
;MPQVRSLDRSRRNIFIGDRRTSVSLEILVWEALVDVCRREEISLDEICTEVENRRLSSSMSSSLRMFLLIYYRYLVEMAETRGGMARGGQPNALREALKRLAAEQKRHAEK
;
A
#
# COMPACT_ATOMS: atom_id res chain seq x y z
N MET A 1 -29.17 15.27 -12.14
CA MET A 1 -28.30 14.30 -11.43
C MET A 1 -26.90 14.90 -11.35
N PRO A 2 -26.36 15.24 -10.17
CA PRO A 2 -24.99 15.71 -10.10
C PRO A 2 -24.07 14.53 -10.46
N GLN A 3 -23.30 14.68 -11.53
CA GLN A 3 -22.22 13.77 -11.89
C GLN A 3 -21.20 13.80 -10.74
N VAL A 4 -21.13 12.72 -9.97
CA VAL A 4 -20.04 12.53 -8.99
C VAL A 4 -18.76 12.48 -9.82
N ARG A 5 -18.05 13.61 -9.94
CA ARG A 5 -16.74 13.66 -10.59
C ARG A 5 -15.91 12.58 -9.93
N SER A 6 -15.42 11.65 -10.74
CA SER A 6 -14.43 10.64 -10.36
C SER A 6 -13.38 11.30 -9.46
N LEU A 7 -13.47 11.06 -8.15
CA LEU A 7 -12.63 11.65 -7.10
C LEU A 7 -11.22 11.89 -7.63
N ASP A 8 -10.80 13.14 -7.72
CA ASP A 8 -9.62 13.64 -8.44
C ASP A 8 -8.49 12.59 -8.52
N ARG A 9 -8.40 11.89 -9.67
CA ARG A 9 -7.37 10.89 -9.93
C ARG A 9 -6.20 11.53 -10.64
N SER A 10 -5.00 11.21 -10.19
CA SER A 10 -3.75 11.66 -10.81
C SER A 10 -3.01 10.47 -11.40
N ARG A 11 -2.55 10.63 -12.66
CA ARG A 11 -1.64 9.68 -13.31
C ARG A 11 -0.20 10.09 -13.02
N ARG A 12 0.59 9.18 -12.46
CA ARG A 12 2.02 9.39 -12.19
C ARG A 12 2.85 8.32 -12.88
N ASN A 13 4.06 8.69 -13.25
CA ASN A 13 5.06 7.75 -13.76
C ASN A 13 5.96 7.34 -12.61
N ILE A 14 6.11 6.04 -12.42
CA ILE A 14 6.94 5.41 -11.39
C ILE A 14 7.88 4.40 -12.06
N PHE A 15 8.93 4.01 -11.36
CA PHE A 15 9.78 2.90 -11.75
C PHE A 15 9.46 1.66 -10.91
N ILE A 16 9.28 0.53 -11.58
CA ILE A 16 9.07 -0.78 -10.98
C ILE A 16 10.24 -1.64 -11.41
N GLY A 17 11.23 -1.81 -10.54
CA GLY A 17 12.58 -2.20 -10.96
C GLY A 17 13.07 -1.27 -12.07
N ASP A 18 13.48 -1.85 -13.21
CA ASP A 18 13.96 -1.06 -14.37
C ASP A 18 12.82 -0.61 -15.31
N ARG A 19 11.56 -0.97 -15.03
CA ARG A 19 10.43 -0.70 -15.91
C ARG A 19 9.66 0.57 -15.51
N ARG A 20 9.68 1.57 -16.40
CA ARG A 20 8.82 2.76 -16.26
C ARG A 20 7.35 2.38 -16.45
N THR A 21 6.52 2.67 -15.45
CA THR A 21 5.10 2.31 -15.42
C THR A 21 4.26 3.54 -15.09
N SER A 22 3.21 3.81 -15.87
CA SER A 22 2.23 4.84 -15.53
C SER A 22 1.09 4.25 -14.71
N VAL A 23 0.82 4.81 -13.54
CA VAL A 23 -0.27 4.38 -12.66
C VAL A 23 -1.23 5.55 -12.43
N SER A 24 -2.54 5.29 -12.47
CA SER A 24 -3.59 6.26 -12.13
C SER A 24 -4.29 5.87 -10.84
N LEU A 25 -4.26 6.76 -9.85
CA LEU A 25 -4.85 6.59 -8.51
C LEU A 25 -5.51 7.89 -8.05
N GLU A 26 -6.42 7.79 -7.09
CA GLU A 26 -6.99 8.95 -6.39
C GLU A 26 -5.86 9.74 -5.72
N ILE A 27 -5.95 11.08 -5.68
CA ILE A 27 -4.93 11.94 -5.05
C ILE A 27 -4.66 11.53 -3.60
N LEU A 28 -5.71 11.25 -2.82
CA LEU A 28 -5.57 10.80 -1.43
C LEU A 28 -4.79 9.48 -1.30
N VAL A 29 -4.89 8.59 -2.29
CA VAL A 29 -4.12 7.34 -2.29
C VAL A 29 -2.63 7.64 -2.53
N TRP A 30 -2.32 8.61 -3.40
CA TRP A 30 -0.94 9.04 -3.60
C TRP A 30 -0.35 9.73 -2.36
N GLU A 31 -1.12 10.58 -1.69
CA GLU A 31 -0.70 11.24 -0.45
C GLU A 31 -0.42 10.22 0.64
N ALA A 32 -1.33 9.26 0.83
CA ALA A 32 -1.15 8.17 1.77
C ALA A 32 0.11 7.32 1.46
N LEU A 33 0.45 7.08 0.19
CA LEU A 33 1.70 6.40 -0.19
C LEU A 33 2.93 7.23 0.22
N VAL A 34 2.90 8.55 0.04
CA VAL A 34 3.98 9.44 0.47
C VAL A 34 4.16 9.42 1.98
N ASP A 35 3.08 9.34 2.75
CA ASP A 35 3.17 9.24 4.21
C ASP A 35 3.80 7.92 4.66
N VAL A 36 3.47 6.81 4.00
CA VAL A 36 4.15 5.52 4.23
C VAL A 36 5.64 5.61 3.87
N CYS A 37 5.98 6.21 2.73
CA CYS A 37 7.38 6.40 2.32
C CYS A 37 8.18 7.15 3.40
N ARG A 38 7.62 8.23 3.94
CA ARG A 38 8.25 9.03 5.02
C ARG A 38 8.39 8.23 6.31
N ARG A 39 7.37 7.46 6.68
CA ARG A 39 7.34 6.69 7.93
C ARG A 39 8.30 5.50 7.92
N GLU A 40 8.46 4.86 6.77
CA GLU A 40 9.28 3.66 6.59
C GLU A 40 10.65 3.95 5.96
N GLU A 41 10.96 5.24 5.72
CA GLU A 41 12.22 5.72 5.13
C GLU A 41 12.58 5.01 3.80
N ILE A 42 11.57 4.83 2.94
CA ILE A 42 11.66 4.10 1.67
C ILE A 42 11.07 4.95 0.53
N SER A 43 11.55 4.77 -0.70
CA SER A 43 11.03 5.50 -1.85
C SER A 43 9.69 4.94 -2.37
N LEU A 44 8.98 5.78 -3.13
CA LEU A 44 7.72 5.38 -3.78
C LEU A 44 7.94 4.25 -4.79
N ASP A 45 9.04 4.30 -5.52
CA ASP A 45 9.41 3.29 -6.52
C ASP A 45 9.72 1.94 -5.86
N GLU A 46 10.38 1.94 -4.71
CA GLU A 46 10.63 0.74 -3.91
C GLU A 46 9.34 0.12 -3.36
N ILE A 47 8.43 0.92 -2.76
CA ILE A 47 7.12 0.40 -2.33
C ILE A 47 6.35 -0.19 -3.52
N CYS A 48 6.37 0.49 -4.66
CA CYS A 48 5.71 0.01 -5.87
C CYS A 48 6.33 -1.30 -6.36
N THR A 49 7.65 -1.42 -6.33
CA THR A 49 8.37 -2.64 -6.69
C THR A 49 8.03 -3.80 -5.74
N GLU A 50 8.02 -3.54 -4.43
CA GLU A 50 7.66 -4.56 -3.43
C GLU A 50 6.21 -5.05 -3.56
N VAL A 51 5.28 -4.15 -3.92
CA VAL A 51 3.89 -4.50 -4.22
C VAL A 51 3.77 -5.27 -5.53
N GLU A 52 4.49 -4.86 -6.59
CA GLU A 52 4.53 -5.60 -7.86
C GLU A 52 5.01 -7.04 -7.65
N ASN A 53 6.07 -7.24 -6.86
CA ASN A 53 6.66 -8.56 -6.61
C ASN A 53 5.71 -9.51 -5.86
N ARG A 54 4.64 -9.01 -5.25
CA ARG A 54 3.69 -9.79 -4.43
C ARG A 54 2.28 -9.86 -5.00
N ARG A 55 1.95 -9.02 -5.98
CA ARG A 55 0.64 -9.08 -6.65
C ARG A 55 0.61 -10.27 -7.61
N LEU A 56 -0.55 -10.93 -7.72
CA LEU A 56 -0.74 -12.05 -8.65
C LEU A 56 -1.65 -11.63 -9.80
N SER A 57 -2.94 -11.46 -9.54
CA SER A 57 -3.96 -11.18 -10.56
C SER A 57 -4.54 -9.76 -10.52
N SER A 58 -4.18 -8.97 -9.49
CA SER A 58 -4.70 -7.62 -9.30
C SER A 58 -3.94 -6.58 -10.14
N SER A 59 -4.65 -5.53 -10.58
CA SER A 59 -4.01 -4.35 -11.17
C SER A 59 -3.07 -3.67 -10.15
N MET A 60 -2.06 -2.96 -10.63
CA MET A 60 -1.15 -2.19 -9.77
C MET A 60 -1.92 -1.21 -8.88
N SER A 61 -2.88 -0.48 -9.46
CA SER A 61 -3.73 0.45 -8.71
C SER A 61 -4.54 -0.24 -7.61
N SER A 62 -5.13 -1.41 -7.89
CA SER A 62 -5.88 -2.17 -6.88
C SER A 62 -4.96 -2.70 -5.79
N SER A 63 -3.78 -3.18 -6.16
CA SER A 63 -2.79 -3.75 -5.24
C SER A 63 -2.23 -2.69 -4.29
N LEU A 64 -1.96 -1.48 -4.77
CA LEU A 64 -1.52 -0.34 -3.95
C LEU A 64 -2.60 0.08 -2.94
N ARG A 65 -3.88 0.09 -3.35
CA ARG A 65 -4.98 0.39 -2.41
C ARG A 65 -5.12 -0.70 -1.34
N MET A 66 -5.05 -1.98 -1.71
CA MET A 66 -5.06 -3.07 -0.74
C MET A 66 -3.87 -2.99 0.21
N PHE A 67 -2.67 -2.71 -0.30
CA PHE A 67 -1.47 -2.52 0.51
C PHE A 67 -1.69 -1.44 1.58
N LEU A 68 -2.17 -0.25 1.19
CA LEU A 68 -2.44 0.83 2.15
C LEU A 68 -3.50 0.44 3.18
N LEU A 69 -4.60 -0.20 2.76
CA LEU A 69 -5.63 -0.66 3.67
C LEU A 69 -5.07 -1.63 4.72
N ILE A 70 -4.26 -2.60 4.28
CA ILE A 70 -3.62 -3.59 5.16
C ILE A 70 -2.64 -2.87 6.10
N TYR A 71 -1.82 -1.96 5.58
CA TYR A 71 -0.84 -1.21 6.35
C TYR A 71 -1.49 -0.38 7.46
N TYR A 72 -2.48 0.45 7.13
CA TYR A 72 -3.14 1.28 8.13
C TYR A 72 -3.97 0.46 9.13
N ARG A 73 -4.63 -0.62 8.69
CA ARG A 73 -5.31 -1.55 9.62
C ARG A 73 -4.34 -2.17 10.60
N TYR A 74 -3.17 -2.61 10.13
CA TYR A 74 -2.13 -3.11 11.00
C TYR A 74 -1.70 -2.06 12.02
N LEU A 75 -1.48 -0.81 11.62
CA LEU A 75 -1.13 0.26 12.56
C LEU A 75 -2.18 0.51 13.63
N VAL A 76 -3.46 0.43 13.26
CA VAL A 76 -4.57 0.54 14.23
C VAL A 76 -4.57 -0.64 15.20
N GLU A 77 -4.49 -1.88 14.70
CA GLU A 77 -4.38 -3.10 15.51
C GLU A 77 -3.22 -3.01 16.51
N MET A 78 -2.08 -2.48 16.04
CA MET A 78 -0.91 -2.27 16.88
C MET A 78 -1.14 -1.20 17.93
N ALA A 79 -1.75 -0.07 17.59
CA ALA A 79 -2.04 1.00 18.53
C ALA A 79 -2.99 0.55 19.64
N GLU A 80 -4.02 -0.22 19.29
CA GLU A 80 -4.96 -0.83 20.25
C GLU A 80 -4.26 -1.82 21.17
N THR A 81 -3.38 -2.67 20.63
CA THR A 81 -2.60 -3.65 21.42
C THR A 81 -1.58 -2.96 22.33
N ARG A 82 -0.95 -1.87 21.87
CA ARG A 82 0.06 -1.10 22.63
C ARG A 82 -0.53 -0.19 23.69
N GLY A 83 -1.85 0.06 23.68
CA GLY A 83 -2.57 0.71 24.77
C GLY A 83 -2.42 0.00 26.13
N GLY A 84 -1.89 -1.24 26.15
CA GLY A 84 -1.52 -1.98 27.37
C GLY A 84 -0.02 -2.17 27.64
N MET A 85 0.89 -1.87 26.70
CA MET A 85 2.33 -2.10 26.89
C MET A 85 3.18 -1.13 26.06
N ALA A 86 3.62 -0.05 26.72
CA ALA A 86 4.46 0.97 26.12
C ALA A 86 5.87 0.43 25.75
N ARG A 87 6.35 0.89 24.60
CA ARG A 87 7.76 1.00 24.16
C ARG A 87 8.55 -0.31 24.04
N GLY A 88 8.58 -0.86 22.83
CA GLY A 88 9.59 -1.84 22.43
C GLY A 88 9.55 -2.13 20.94
N GLY A 89 10.49 -1.54 20.19
CA GLY A 89 10.77 -1.80 18.77
C GLY A 89 9.73 -1.23 17.80
N GLN A 90 10.16 -0.44 16.80
CA GLN A 90 9.36 -0.19 15.60
C GLN A 90 8.99 -1.57 15.01
N PRO A 91 7.71 -1.97 15.02
CA PRO A 91 7.27 -3.13 14.28
C PRO A 91 7.45 -2.76 12.81
N ASN A 92 8.13 -3.59 12.02
CA ASN A 92 8.30 -3.35 10.59
C ASN A 92 6.95 -3.52 9.89
N ALA A 93 6.13 -2.46 9.96
CA ALA A 93 4.76 -2.42 9.51
C ALA A 93 4.68 -2.58 8.00
N LEU A 94 5.68 -2.05 7.28
CA LEU A 94 5.85 -2.30 5.86
C LEU A 94 5.97 -3.80 5.56
N ARG A 95 6.90 -4.50 6.22
CA ARG A 95 7.13 -5.93 6.00
C ARG A 95 5.90 -6.77 6.33
N GLU A 96 5.22 -6.47 7.42
CA GLU A 96 4.01 -7.20 7.81
C GLU A 96 2.86 -6.93 6.83
N ALA A 97 2.68 -5.68 6.39
CA ALA A 97 1.67 -5.34 5.39
C ALA A 97 1.94 -6.02 4.05
N LEU A 98 3.19 -6.05 3.58
CA LEU A 98 3.60 -6.76 2.37
C LEU A 98 3.36 -8.26 2.48
N LYS A 99 3.69 -8.88 3.63
CA LYS A 99 3.42 -10.31 3.88
C LYS A 99 1.93 -10.62 3.81
N ARG A 100 1.10 -9.80 4.47
CA ARG A 100 -0.37 -9.94 4.45
C ARG A 100 -0.95 -9.75 3.05
N LEU A 101 -0.45 -8.78 2.29
CA LEU A 101 -0.84 -8.57 0.90
C LEU A 101 -0.59 -9.83 0.05
N ALA A 102 0.60 -10.43 0.16
CA ALA A 102 0.93 -11.65 -0.56
C ALA A 102 0.00 -12.83 -0.18
N ALA A 103 -0.37 -12.93 1.10
CA ALA A 103 -1.30 -13.95 1.56
C ALA A 103 -2.72 -13.75 0.99
N GLU A 104 -3.23 -12.52 0.96
CA GLU A 104 -4.55 -12.24 0.38
C GLU A 104 -4.58 -12.43 -1.13
N GLN A 105 -3.51 -12.07 -1.85
CA GLN A 105 -3.43 -12.30 -3.30
C GLN A 105 -3.44 -13.80 -3.65
N LYS A 106 -2.80 -14.65 -2.83
CA LYS A 106 -2.86 -16.12 -3.01
C LYS A 106 -4.25 -16.68 -2.81
N ARG A 107 -4.94 -16.25 -1.73
CA ARG A 107 -6.33 -16.67 -1.45
C ARG A 107 -7.31 -16.32 -2.58
N HIS A 108 -7.06 -15.23 -3.29
CA HIS A 108 -7.87 -14.81 -4.43
C HIS A 108 -7.46 -15.49 -5.75
N ALA A 109 -6.26 -16.04 -5.86
CA ALA A 109 -5.81 -16.78 -7.04
C ALA A 109 -6.20 -18.28 -7.01
N GLU A 110 -6.44 -18.83 -5.81
CA GLU A 110 -6.84 -20.24 -5.59
C GLU A 110 -8.36 -20.46 -5.59
N LYS A 111 -9.15 -19.40 -5.81
CA LYS A 111 -10.61 -19.44 -5.95
C LYS A 111 -11.01 -19.24 -7.39
#